data_AF-A0A6I4MSL8-F1
#
_entry.id   AF-A0A6I4MSL8-F1
#
_cell.length_a   1.000
_cell.length_b   1.000
_cell.length_c   1.000
_cell.angle_alpha   90.00
_cell.angle_beta   90.00
_cell.angle_gamma   90.00
#
_symmetry.space_group_name_H-M   'P 1'
#
loop_
_entity.id
_entity.type
_entity.pdbx_description
1 polymer ?
#
loop_
_entity_poly.entity_id
_entity_poly.type
_entity_poly.pdbx_seq_one_letter_code
_entity_poly.pdbx_strand_id
1 'polypeptide(L)'
;MNGDSSEVLGLLVRDIGEAGVAEMAGSPGLAAAVDQHVASLRDELGEPGEDELMGYLRSFAEEAFNRGWWPDSTRDWEFVRIVAVCWMMRENAA
;
A
#
# COMPACT_ATOMS: atom_id res chain seq x y z
N MET A 1 -17.79 12.50 -13.74
CA MET A 1 -17.68 11.04 -13.91
C MET A 1 -16.62 10.42 -12.99
N ASN A 2 -16.22 11.09 -11.90
CA ASN A 2 -15.03 10.72 -11.11
C ASN A 2 -15.31 9.75 -9.95
N GLY A 3 -16.59 9.45 -9.68
CA GLY A 3 -16.98 8.56 -8.56
C GLY A 3 -16.63 7.09 -8.81
N ASP A 4 -16.82 6.63 -10.05
CA ASP A 4 -16.61 5.22 -10.43
C ASP A 4 -15.11 4.84 -10.38
N SER A 5 -14.24 5.69 -10.90
CA SER A 5 -12.78 5.46 -10.88
C SER A 5 -12.18 5.45 -9.46
N SER A 6 -12.68 6.29 -8.55
CA SER A 6 -12.18 6.35 -7.17
C SER A 6 -12.65 5.15 -6.35
N GLU A 7 -13.87 4.67 -6.59
CA GLU A 7 -14.40 3.44 -5.96
C GLU A 7 -13.66 2.20 -6.44
N VAL A 8 -13.46 2.07 -7.76
CA VAL A 8 -12.66 0.98 -8.36
C VAL A 8 -11.24 0.98 -7.81
N LEU A 9 -10.62 2.15 -7.67
CA LEU A 9 -9.30 2.27 -7.08
C LEU A 9 -9.26 1.79 -5.63
N GLY A 10 -10.24 2.20 -4.81
CA GLY A 10 -10.34 1.78 -3.42
C GLY A 10 -10.45 0.26 -3.28
N LEU A 11 -11.26 -0.38 -4.13
CA LEU A 11 -11.38 -1.84 -4.18
C LEU A 11 -10.06 -2.50 -4.56
N LEU A 12 -9.40 -2.01 -5.62
CA LEU A 12 -8.15 -2.59 -6.10
C LEU A 12 -7.03 -2.48 -5.06
N VAL A 13 -6.89 -1.32 -4.42
CA VAL A 13 -5.90 -1.10 -3.35
C VAL A 13 -6.15 -2.02 -2.15
N ARG A 14 -7.41 -2.20 -1.76
CA ARG A 14 -7.78 -3.13 -0.68
C ARG A 14 -7.40 -4.56 -1.04
N ASP A 15 -7.73 -5.00 -2.25
CA ASP A 15 -7.47 -6.37 -2.71
C ASP A 15 -5.95 -6.64 -2.82
N ILE A 16 -5.16 -5.67 -3.30
CA ILE A 16 -3.69 -5.71 -3.29
C ILE A 16 -3.15 -5.81 -1.86
N GLY A 17 -3.62 -4.94 -0.97
CA GLY A 17 -3.18 -4.91 0.42
C GLY A 17 -3.47 -6.22 1.14
N GLU A 18 -4.66 -6.80 0.92
CA GLU A 18 -5.03 -8.08 1.52
C GLU A 18 -4.18 -9.24 1.02
N ALA A 19 -4.07 -9.37 -0.30
CA ALA A 19 -3.28 -10.43 -0.92
C ALA A 19 -1.79 -10.31 -0.56
N GLY A 20 -1.23 -9.09 -0.60
CA GLY A 20 0.18 -8.85 -0.31
C GLY A 20 0.54 -9.13 1.15
N VAL A 21 -0.29 -8.70 2.11
CA VAL A 21 -0.04 -9.01 3.53
C VAL A 21 -0.14 -10.51 3.80
N ALA A 22 -1.05 -11.23 3.13
CA ALA A 22 -1.11 -12.69 3.25
C ALA A 22 0.14 -13.37 2.65
N GLU A 23 0.60 -12.91 1.49
CA GLU A 23 1.78 -13.46 0.78
C GLU A 23 3.09 -13.25 1.55
N MET A 24 3.22 -12.19 2.35
CA MET A 24 4.40 -11.93 3.20
C MET A 24 4.76 -13.13 4.09
N ALA A 25 3.77 -13.93 4.53
CA ALA A 25 4.02 -15.12 5.36
C ALA A 25 4.79 -16.23 4.60
N GLY A 26 4.64 -16.31 3.28
CA GLY A 26 5.28 -17.32 2.43
C GLY A 26 6.52 -16.82 1.68
N SER A 27 6.73 -15.50 1.63
CA SER A 27 7.76 -14.86 0.82
C SER A 27 8.66 -13.95 1.66
N PRO A 28 9.79 -14.46 2.21
CA PRO A 28 10.72 -13.66 3.00
C PRO A 28 11.27 -12.44 2.25
N GLY A 29 11.41 -12.55 0.92
CA GLY A 29 11.85 -11.43 0.08
C GLY A 29 10.82 -10.30 0.01
N LEU A 30 9.52 -10.64 -0.04
CA LEU A 30 8.45 -9.64 0.03
C LEU A 30 8.39 -9.00 1.42
N ALA A 31 8.48 -9.82 2.48
CA ALA A 31 8.48 -9.31 3.86
C ALA A 31 9.62 -8.30 4.08
N ALA A 32 10.85 -8.62 3.65
CA ALA A 32 11.98 -7.70 3.76
C ALA A 32 11.80 -6.41 2.95
N ALA A 33 11.19 -6.49 1.76
CA ALA A 33 10.89 -5.31 0.95
C ALA A 33 9.83 -4.42 1.62
N VAL A 34 8.80 -5.02 2.22
CA VAL A 34 7.78 -4.31 2.99
C VAL A 34 8.40 -3.62 4.21
N ASP A 35 9.24 -4.31 4.98
CA ASP A 35 9.93 -3.73 6.13
C ASP A 35 10.75 -2.49 5.74
N GLN A 36 11.45 -2.54 4.60
CA GLN A 36 12.20 -1.39 4.08
C GLN A 36 11.27 -0.21 3.74
N HIS A 37 10.11 -0.48 3.12
CA HIS A 37 9.13 0.57 2.81
C HIS A 37 8.49 1.15 4.06
N VAL A 38 8.22 0.33 5.08
CA VAL A 38 7.74 0.77 6.40
C VAL A 38 8.74 1.71 7.06
N ALA A 39 10.03 1.37 7.04
CA ALA A 39 11.06 2.24 7.60
C ALA A 39 11.08 3.61 6.89
N SER A 40 11.04 3.61 5.56
CA SER A 40 10.96 4.83 4.76
C SER A 40 9.67 5.63 5.02
N LEU A 41 8.52 4.98 5.22
CA LEU A 41 7.27 5.65 5.59
C LEU A 41 7.36 6.31 6.97
N ARG A 42 7.97 5.65 7.95
CA ARG A 42 8.20 6.21 9.29
C ARG A 42 9.17 7.40 9.23
N ASP A 43 10.18 7.34 8.37
CA ASP A 43 11.10 8.46 8.16
C ASP A 43 10.41 9.67 7.49
N GLU A 44 9.47 9.42 6.57
CA GLU A 44 8.73 10.46 5.84
C GLU A 44 7.57 11.08 6.64
N LEU A 45 6.83 10.25 7.37
CA LEU A 45 5.56 10.60 8.02
C LEU A 45 5.66 10.67 9.56
N GLY A 46 6.74 10.18 10.15
CA GLY A 46 6.89 10.05 11.60
C GLY A 46 6.08 8.88 12.17
N GLU A 47 5.16 9.19 13.08
CA GLU A 47 4.23 8.22 13.68
C GLU A 47 2.80 8.48 13.16
N PRO A 48 2.49 8.11 11.90
CA PRO A 48 1.23 8.47 11.28
C PRO A 48 0.05 7.71 11.91
N GLY A 49 -1.03 8.45 12.12
CA GLY A 49 -2.32 7.88 12.48
C GLY A 49 -3.02 7.20 11.30
N GLU A 50 -4.13 6.51 11.56
CA GLU A 50 -4.91 5.80 10.54
C GLU A 50 -5.38 6.73 9.41
N ASP A 51 -5.90 7.92 9.73
CA ASP A 51 -6.38 8.90 8.74
C ASP A 51 -5.26 9.40 7.82
N GLU A 52 -4.05 9.58 8.36
CA GLU A 52 -2.87 10.02 7.61
C GLU A 52 -2.39 8.92 6.66
N LEU A 53 -2.36 7.66 7.12
CA LEU A 53 -2.06 6.50 6.29
C LEU A 53 -3.09 6.32 5.17
N MET A 54 -4.39 6.52 5.45
CA MET A 54 -5.45 6.46 4.44
C MET A 54 -5.32 7.58 3.39
N GLY A 55 -5.03 8.80 3.83
CA GLY A 55 -4.81 9.94 2.95
C GLY A 55 -3.59 9.72 2.04
N TYR A 56 -2.49 9.22 2.62
CA TYR A 56 -1.29 8.84 1.90
C TYR A 56 -1.59 7.76 0.86
N LEU A 57 -2.20 6.64 1.28
CA LEU A 57 -2.48 5.49 0.42
C LEU A 57 -3.34 5.87 -0.79
N ARG A 58 -4.40 6.66 -0.57
CA ARG A 58 -5.27 7.14 -1.64
C ARG A 58 -4.49 7.98 -2.65
N SER A 59 -3.79 9.01 -2.17
CA SER A 59 -3.05 9.93 -3.03
C SER A 59 -1.95 9.21 -3.81
N PHE A 60 -1.22 8.32 -3.12
CA PHE A 60 -0.18 7.49 -3.70
C PHE A 60 -0.70 6.59 -4.82
N ALA A 61 -1.79 5.87 -4.55
CA ALA A 61 -2.38 4.97 -5.53
C ALA A 61 -2.94 5.75 -6.71
N GLU A 62 -3.70 6.83 -6.48
CA GLU A 62 -4.22 7.70 -7.53
C GLU A 62 -3.09 8.19 -8.46
N GLU A 63 -1.99 8.69 -7.88
CA GLU A 63 -0.83 9.13 -8.66
C GLU A 63 -0.22 7.98 -9.46
N ALA A 64 0.00 6.81 -8.84
CA ALA A 64 0.53 5.61 -9.49
C ALA A 64 -0.31 5.13 -10.69
N PHE A 65 -1.63 5.06 -10.53
CA PHE A 65 -2.50 4.68 -11.65
C PHE A 65 -2.56 5.75 -12.73
N ASN A 66 -2.53 7.03 -12.36
CA ASN A 66 -2.51 8.13 -13.35
C ASN A 66 -1.24 8.14 -14.21
N ARG A 67 -0.11 7.66 -13.68
CA ARG A 67 1.14 7.43 -14.45
C ARG A 67 1.17 6.09 -15.20
N GLY A 68 0.07 5.35 -15.21
CA GLY A 68 -0.10 4.11 -15.96
C GLY A 68 0.49 2.88 -15.29
N TRP A 69 0.77 2.92 -13.99
CA TRP A 69 1.13 1.70 -13.26
C TRP A 69 -0.09 0.78 -13.15
N TRP A 70 0.16 -0.53 -13.25
CA TRP A 70 -0.80 -1.59 -12.97
C TRP A 70 -0.07 -2.72 -12.24
N PRO A 71 -0.69 -3.36 -11.23
CA PRO A 71 -0.05 -4.44 -10.49
C PRO A 71 0.22 -5.65 -11.40
N ASP A 72 1.49 -5.90 -11.71
CA ASP A 72 1.94 -7.03 -12.53
C ASP A 72 2.93 -7.92 -11.74
N SER A 73 3.65 -7.35 -10.78
CA SER A 73 4.67 -8.06 -10.00
C SER A 73 4.67 -7.66 -8.53
N THR A 74 4.90 -8.65 -7.66
CA THR A 74 5.08 -8.43 -6.21
C THR A 74 6.39 -7.71 -5.87
N ARG A 75 7.24 -7.46 -6.87
CA ARG A 75 8.47 -6.67 -6.75
C ARG A 75 8.30 -5.23 -7.21
N ASP A 76 7.13 -4.88 -7.74
CA ASP A 76 6.86 -3.50 -8.14
C ASP A 76 6.91 -2.61 -6.91
N TRP A 77 7.59 -1.49 -7.04
CA TRP A 77 7.77 -0.57 -5.93
C TRP A 77 6.42 -0.05 -5.40
N GLU A 78 5.45 0.19 -6.29
CA GLU A 78 4.09 0.62 -5.95
C GLU A 78 3.32 -0.48 -5.23
N PHE A 79 3.45 -1.73 -5.69
CA PHE A 79 2.83 -2.87 -5.02
C PHE A 79 3.34 -2.98 -3.58
N VAL A 80 4.66 -2.99 -3.40
CA VAL A 80 5.27 -3.10 -2.06
C VAL A 80 4.89 -1.91 -1.18
N ARG A 81 4.82 -0.69 -1.73
CA ARG A 81 4.41 0.50 -0.98
C ARG A 81 2.96 0.43 -0.53
N ILE A 82 2.04 -0.03 -1.37
CA ILE A 82 0.63 -0.24 -1.00
C ILE A 82 0.53 -1.28 0.12
N VAL A 83 1.21 -2.42 -0.02
CA VAL A 83 1.22 -3.48 0.99
C VAL A 83 1.79 -2.98 2.32
N ALA A 84 2.86 -2.19 2.29
CA ALA A 84 3.47 -1.61 3.49
C ALA A 84 2.51 -0.69 4.24
N VAL A 85 1.78 0.19 3.55
CA VAL A 85 0.80 1.07 4.19
C VAL A 85 -0.36 0.24 4.77
N CYS A 86 -0.89 -0.72 4.01
CA CYS A 86 -1.95 -1.62 4.51
C CYS A 86 -1.50 -2.45 5.71
N TRP A 87 -0.22 -2.84 5.78
CA TRP A 87 0.35 -3.52 6.93
C TRP A 87 0.45 -2.60 8.15
N MET A 88 0.97 -1.37 8.00
CA MET A 88 1.01 -0.37 9.09
C MET A 88 -0.38 -0.05 9.64
N MET A 89 -1.39 0.04 8.77
CA MET A 89 -2.77 0.23 9.20
C MET A 89 -3.30 -0.94 10.04
N ARG A 90 -2.92 -2.18 9.72
CA ARG A 90 -3.28 -3.36 10.52
C ARG A 90 -2.54 -3.39 11.85
N GLU A 91 -1.27 -2.98 11.89
CA GLU A 91 -0.51 -2.86 13.14
C GLU A 91 -1.13 -1.82 14.07
N ASN A 92 -1.54 -0.66 13.55
CA ASN A 92 -2.15 0.40 14.35
C ASN A 92 -3.54 0.01 14.92
N ALA A 93 -4.20 -0.99 14.34
CA ALA A 93 -5.50 -1.50 14.78
C ALA A 93 -5.39 -2.66 15.80
N ALA A 94 -4.20 -3.19 16.03
CA ALA A 94 -3.90 -4.34 16.91
C ALA A 94 -3.49 -3.89 18.32
#